data_AF-A0A2L1KG00-F1
#
_entry.id   AF-A0A2L1KG00-F1
#
_cell.length_a   1.000
_cell.length_b   1.000
_cell.length_c   1.000
_cell.angle_alpha   90.00
_cell.angle_beta   90.00
_cell.angle_gamma   90.00
#
_symmetry.space_group_name_H-M   'P 1'
#
loop_
_entity.id
_entity.type
_entity.pdbx_description
1 polymer ?
#
loop_
_entity_poly.entity_id
_entity_poly.type
_entity_poly.pdbx_seq_one_letter_code
_entity_poly.pdbx_strand_id
1 'polypeptide(L)'
;MAEFYLVVFAEPPAGQQYSDERIIYSNLDDPRSHAQELGYFKGVVRELGCDVPESMWRAAYQDREFNVVNKTVFYSQSGDVVEHL
;
A
#
# COMPACT_ATOMS: atom_id res chain seq x y z
N MET A 1 12.80 -6.54 1.86
CA MET A 1 11.77 -6.14 2.85
C MET A 1 10.42 -6.32 2.19
N ALA A 2 9.39 -6.76 2.92
CA ALA A 2 8.05 -6.92 2.36
C ALA A 2 7.36 -5.55 2.31
N GLU A 3 7.09 -5.04 1.12
CA GLU A 3 6.39 -3.76 0.96
C GLU A 3 4.91 -4.00 0.69
N PHE A 4 4.06 -3.49 1.59
CA PHE A 4 2.61 -3.46 1.40
C PHE A 4 2.18 -2.05 0.98
N TYR A 5 1.09 -1.99 0.22
CA TYR A 5 0.49 -0.73 -0.24
C TYR A 5 -0.89 -0.55 0.40
N LEU A 6 -1.17 0.64 0.92
CA LEU A 6 -2.48 0.99 1.47
C LEU A 6 -2.84 2.42 1.05
N VAL A 7 -3.98 2.54 0.38
CA VAL A 7 -4.64 3.82 0.11
C VAL A 7 -6.09 3.73 0.56
N VAL A 8 -6.56 4.79 1.20
CA VAL A 8 -7.93 4.94 1.67
C VAL A 8 -8.53 6.17 1.01
N PHE A 9 -9.69 6.02 0.39
CA PHE A 9 -10.44 7.09 -0.24
C PHE A 9 -11.70 7.41 0.56
N ALA A 10 -12.13 8.66 0.52
CA ALA A 10 -13.47 9.01 0.97
C ALA A 10 -14.50 8.47 -0.03
N GLU A 11 -15.50 7.74 0.46
CA GLU A 11 -16.60 7.28 -0.39
C GLU A 11 -17.34 8.51 -0.97
N PRO A 12 -17.49 8.61 -2.31
CA PRO A 12 -18.22 9.69 -2.90
C PRO A 12 -19.73 9.53 -2.63
N PRO A 13 -20.49 10.63 -2.55
CA PRO A 13 -21.95 10.57 -2.50
C PRO A 13 -22.54 9.76 -3.66
N ALA A 14 -23.67 9.11 -3.43
CA ALA A 14 -24.35 8.29 -4.44
C ALA A 14 -24.53 9.04 -5.76
N GLY A 15 -24.07 8.44 -6.86
CA GLY A 15 -24.13 9.01 -8.21
C GLY A 15 -22.94 9.91 -8.59
N GLN A 16 -21.96 10.09 -7.72
CA GLN A 16 -20.69 10.74 -8.06
C GLN A 16 -19.59 9.72 -8.37
N GLN A 17 -18.67 10.06 -9.27
CA GLN A 17 -17.48 9.26 -9.53
C GLN A 17 -16.47 9.40 -8.40
N TYR A 18 -15.68 8.34 -8.20
CA TYR A 18 -14.48 8.40 -7.39
C TYR A 18 -13.51 9.42 -8.00
N SER A 19 -12.94 10.27 -7.15
CA SER A 19 -11.88 11.20 -7.51
C SER A 19 -10.64 10.87 -6.67
N ASP A 20 -9.50 10.72 -7.33
CA ASP A 20 -8.20 10.49 -6.70
C ASP A 20 -7.77 11.69 -5.83
N GLU A 21 -8.45 12.84 -5.95
CA GLU A 21 -8.25 14.02 -5.10
C GLU A 21 -8.83 13.83 -3.69
N ARG A 22 -9.55 12.74 -3.41
CA ARG A 22 -10.18 12.44 -2.11
C ARG A 22 -9.49 11.32 -1.34
N ILE A 23 -8.17 11.20 -1.51
CA ILE A 23 -7.36 10.31 -0.68
C ILE A 23 -7.37 10.83 0.77
N ILE A 24 -7.79 9.96 1.68
CA ILE A 24 -7.74 10.20 3.14
C ILE A 24 -6.38 9.75 3.69
N TYR A 25 -5.84 8.67 3.13
CA TYR A 25 -4.54 8.12 3.53
C TYR A 25 -3.88 7.44 2.34
N SER A 26 -2.57 7.64 2.20
CA SER A 26 -1.70 6.90 1.29
C SER A 26 -0.41 6.60 2.04
N ASN A 27 0.06 5.35 1.99
CA ASN A 27 1.33 5.02 2.63
C ASN A 27 2.53 5.68 1.92
N LEU A 28 2.39 6.10 0.66
CA LEU A 28 3.45 6.86 -0.02
C LEU A 28 3.69 8.24 0.61
N ASP A 29 2.67 8.80 1.26
CA ASP A 29 2.75 10.09 1.95
C ASP A 29 3.06 9.93 3.45
N ASP A 30 3.08 8.70 3.97
CA ASP A 30 3.43 8.40 5.36
C ASP A 30 4.89 7.93 5.48
N PRO A 31 5.81 8.80 5.94
CA PRO A 31 7.23 8.45 6.05
C PRO A 31 7.51 7.33 7.05
N ARG A 32 6.58 7.05 7.96
CA ARG A 32 6.73 5.97 8.96
C ARG A 32 6.32 4.61 8.39
N SER A 33 5.63 4.60 7.26
CA SER A 33 5.09 3.38 6.66
C SER A 33 6.14 2.55 5.92
N HIS A 34 7.31 3.14 5.64
CA HIS A 34 8.38 2.45 4.93
C HIS A 34 8.84 1.21 5.70
N ALA A 35 8.92 0.09 4.98
CA ALA A 35 9.29 -1.23 5.51
C ALA A 35 8.42 -1.75 6.67
N GLN A 36 7.21 -1.21 6.85
CA GLN A 36 6.28 -1.71 7.85
C GLN A 36 5.56 -2.99 7.40
N GLU A 37 5.18 -3.81 8.38
CA GLU A 37 4.39 -5.02 8.14
C GLU A 37 2.89 -4.74 8.15
N LEU A 38 2.09 -5.73 7.75
CA LEU A 38 0.63 -5.67 7.70
C LEU A 38 -0.01 -5.17 9.01
N GLY A 39 0.61 -5.45 10.16
CA GLY A 39 0.14 -5.01 11.47
C GLY A 39 0.09 -3.48 11.63
N TYR A 40 1.04 -2.75 11.02
CA TYR A 40 1.02 -1.29 10.99
C TYR A 40 -0.23 -0.77 10.28
N PHE A 41 -0.49 -1.30 9.08
CA PHE A 41 -1.62 -0.90 8.24
C PHE A 41 -2.97 -1.26 8.86
N LYS A 42 -3.06 -2.39 9.59
CA LYS A 42 -4.22 -2.72 10.43
C LYS A 42 -4.47 -1.68 11.53
N GLY A 43 -3.40 -1.12 12.11
CA GLY A 43 -3.49 -0.02 13.06
C GLY A 43 -4.07 1.24 12.42
N VAL A 44 -3.50 1.64 11.27
CA VAL A 44 -3.94 2.83 10.50
C VAL A 44 -5.42 2.74 10.16
N VAL A 45 -5.90 1.63 9.57
CA VAL A 45 -7.32 1.52 9.20
C VAL A 45 -8.25 1.59 10.42
N ARG A 46 -7.82 1.06 11.57
CA ARG A 46 -8.60 1.12 12.81
C ARG A 46 -8.68 2.53 13.35
N GLU A 47 -7.60 3.30 13.26
CA GLU A 47 -7.57 4.72 13.63
C GLU A 47 -8.46 5.56 12.71
N LEU A 48 -8.54 5.20 11.43
CA LEU A 48 -9.44 5.82 10.45
C LEU A 48 -10.91 5.35 10.59
N GLY A 49 -11.20 4.41 11.49
CA GLY A 49 -12.55 3.87 11.69
C GLY A 49 -13.03 2.95 10.56
N CYS A 50 -12.12 2.46 9.71
CA CYS A 50 -12.44 1.49 8.67
C CYS A 50 -12.45 0.08 9.25
N ASP A 51 -13.51 -0.68 8.97
CA ASP A 51 -13.58 -2.10 9.27
C ASP A 51 -13.21 -2.91 8.02
N VAL A 52 -12.07 -3.60 8.06
CA VAL A 52 -11.56 -4.39 6.96
C VAL A 52 -11.57 -5.86 7.36
N PRO A 53 -12.32 -6.73 6.66
CA PRO A 53 -12.40 -8.14 6.98
C PRO A 53 -11.04 -8.85 6.98
N GLU A 54 -10.86 -9.80 7.91
CA GLU A 54 -9.62 -10.58 8.03
C GLU A 54 -9.27 -11.40 6.78
N SER A 55 -10.27 -11.75 5.98
CA SER A 55 -10.08 -12.38 4.68
C SER A 55 -9.33 -11.48 3.68
N MET A 56 -9.57 -10.17 3.70
CA MET A 56 -8.87 -9.22 2.82
C MET A 56 -7.41 -9.05 3.24
N TRP A 57 -7.13 -9.02 4.54
CA TRP A 57 -5.76 -9.01 5.05
C TRP A 57 -4.98 -10.25 4.65
N ARG A 58 -5.61 -11.43 4.73
CA ARG A 58 -5.00 -12.69 4.26
C ARG A 58 -4.76 -12.67 2.76
N ALA A 59 -5.69 -12.16 1.97
CA ALA A 59 -5.52 -12.03 0.53
C ALA A 59 -4.34 -11.12 0.19
N ALA A 60 -4.20 -9.96 0.84
CA ALA A 60 -3.06 -9.06 0.64
C ALA A 60 -1.72 -9.71 1.04
N TYR A 61 -1.70 -10.48 2.13
CA TYR A 61 -0.51 -11.23 2.55
C TYR A 61 -0.13 -12.31 1.53
N GLN A 62 -1.11 -13.05 1.01
CA GLN A 62 -0.88 -14.09 0.01
C GLN A 62 -0.44 -13.48 -1.33
N ASP A 63 -1.10 -12.41 -1.76
CA ASP A 63 -0.77 -11.72 -3.01
C ASP A 63 0.71 -11.31 -3.02
N ARG A 64 1.23 -10.80 -1.88
CA ARG A 64 2.68 -10.57 -1.71
C ARG A 64 3.54 -11.79 -2.01
N GLU A 65 3.19 -12.96 -1.48
CA GLU A 65 3.99 -14.19 -1.67
C GLU A 65 4.01 -14.65 -3.12
N PHE A 66 2.98 -14.31 -3.88
CA PHE A 66 2.84 -14.67 -5.30
C PHE A 66 3.08 -13.49 -6.25
N ASN A 67 3.43 -12.31 -5.74
CA ASN A 67 3.74 -11.15 -6.55
C ASN A 67 5.17 -11.26 -7.09
N VAL A 68 5.35 -12.13 -8.09
CA VAL A 68 6.61 -12.39 -8.81
C VAL A 68 7.02 -11.17 -9.68
N VAL A 69 6.25 -10.08 -9.67
CA VAL A 69 6.45 -8.91 -10.54
C VAL A 69 7.11 -7.73 -9.82
N ASN A 70 7.16 -7.71 -8.48
CA ASN A 70 7.94 -6.72 -7.73
C ASN A 70 9.45 -6.99 -7.86
N LYS A 71 10.01 -6.61 -9.01
CA LYS A 71 11.47 -6.61 -9.23
C LYS A 71 12.07 -5.49 -8.39
N THR A 72 13.00 -5.83 -7.52
CA THR A 72 13.83 -4.80 -6.88
C THR A 72 14.87 -4.37 -7.91
N VAL A 73 14.81 -3.11 -8.33
CA VAL A 73 15.74 -2.54 -9.31
C VAL A 73 16.63 -1.54 -8.58
N PHE A 74 17.94 -1.79 -8.59
CA PHE A 74 18.91 -0.87 -8.00
C PHE A 74 19.41 0.08 -9.08
N TYR A 75 19.50 1.37 -8.77
CA TYR A 75 19.98 2.42 -9.67
C TYR A 75 21.28 3.04 -9.16
N SER A 76 22.16 3.41 -10.09
CA SER A 76 23.38 4.17 -9.80
C SER A 76 23.04 5.63 -9.53
N GLN A 77 24.00 6.41 -9.02
CA GLN A 77 23.83 7.85 -8.89
C GLN A 77 23.62 8.57 -10.23
N SER A 78 24.00 7.92 -11.34
CA SER A 78 23.79 8.38 -12.71
C SER A 78 22.40 8.03 -13.27
N GLY A 79 21.64 7.20 -12.55
CA GLY A 79 20.32 6.70 -12.99
C GLY A 79 20.37 5.40 -13.80
N ASP A 80 21.53 4.76 -13.93
CA ASP A 80 21.66 3.47 -14.63
C ASP A 80 21.22 2.30 -13.74
N VAL A 81 20.58 1.28 -14.31
CA VAL A 81 20.24 0.06 -13.57
C VAL A 81 21.50 -0.76 -13.27
N VAL A 82 21.71 -1.08 -12.00
CA VAL A 82 22.92 -1.75 -11.48
C VAL A 82 22.68 -3.22 -11.18
N GLU A 83 21.46 -3.60 -10.77
CA GLU A 83 21.12 -5.00 -10.49
C GLU A 83 19.61 -5.25 -10.60
N HIS A 84 19.24 -6.46 -11.06
CA HIS A 84 17.88 -6.99 -11.07
C HIS A 84 17.86 -8.26 -10.23
N LEU A 85 17.08 -8.26 -9.14
CA LEU A 85 16.74 -9.46 -8.36
C LEU A 85 15.29 -9.88 -8.65
#